data_AF-A0A2S6TFZ6-F1
#
_entry.id   AF-A0A2S6TFZ6-F1
#
_cell.length_a   1.000
_cell.length_b   1.000
_cell.length_c   1.000
_cell.angle_alpha   90.00
_cell.angle_beta   90.00
_cell.angle_gamma   90.00
#
_symmetry.space_group_name_H-M   'P 1'
#
loop_
_entity.id
_entity.type
_entity.pdbx_description
1 polymer ?
#
loop_
_entity_poly.entity_id
_entity_poly.type
_entity_poly.pdbx_seq_one_letter_code
_entity_poly.pdbx_strand_id
1 'polypeptide(L)'
;MKLCKLVVLLTVFISLSSPSAHAAGTSPQEASRFLDTLAGYALNVLRSRELTLEEREERVRSLLADNFDLPRIGRFVLGRSWRSASDKQKSEYQRLFGQFVTQVYAKRLGGYTGESFKIIKSD
;
A
#
# COMPACT_ATOMS: atom_id res chain seq x y z
N MET A 1 16.55 57.23 -10.37
CA MET A 1 16.18 56.39 -9.21
C MET A 1 14.78 55.76 -9.25
N LYS A 2 13.98 55.90 -10.34
CA LYS A 2 12.66 55.23 -10.46
C LYS A 2 12.67 54.00 -11.40
N LEU A 3 13.74 53.80 -12.17
CA LEU A 3 13.85 52.73 -13.17
C LEU A 3 14.25 51.36 -12.57
N CYS A 4 15.09 51.33 -11.52
CA CYS A 4 15.44 50.07 -10.83
C CYS A 4 14.27 49.45 -10.06
N LYS A 5 13.30 50.24 -9.61
CA LYS A 5 12.13 49.72 -8.87
C LYS A 5 11.14 48.98 -9.80
N LEU A 6 11.10 49.31 -11.08
CA LEU A 6 10.20 48.69 -12.05
C LEU A 6 10.70 47.30 -12.50
N VAL A 7 12.02 47.15 -12.63
CA VAL A 7 12.65 45.86 -13.03
C VAL A 7 12.55 44.82 -11.90
N VAL A 8 12.67 45.26 -10.64
CA VAL A 8 12.51 44.39 -9.46
C VAL A 8 11.05 43.96 -9.27
N LEU A 9 10.07 44.79 -9.66
CA LEU A 9 8.66 44.42 -9.58
C LEU A 9 8.23 43.37 -10.63
N LEU A 10 8.87 43.38 -11.81
CA LEU A 10 8.54 42.47 -12.91
C LEU A 10 9.15 41.06 -12.72
N THR A 11 10.25 40.94 -11.97
CA THR A 11 10.93 39.65 -11.71
C THR A 11 10.30 38.84 -10.58
N VAL A 12 9.48 39.45 -9.73
CA VAL A 12 8.79 38.76 -8.62
C VAL A 12 7.49 38.07 -9.07
N PHE A 13 6.95 38.41 -10.24
CA PHE A 13 5.65 37.88 -10.68
C PHE A 13 5.70 36.53 -11.42
N ILE A 14 6.88 36.01 -11.74
CA ILE A 14 7.05 34.79 -12.58
C ILE A 14 7.16 33.50 -11.74
N SER A 15 7.22 33.59 -10.40
CA SER A 15 7.56 32.44 -9.55
C SER A 15 6.40 31.62 -8.99
N LEU A 16 5.13 31.87 -9.37
CA LEU A 16 3.97 31.23 -8.71
C LEU A 16 3.23 30.14 -9.51
N SER A 17 3.65 29.81 -10.73
CA SER A 17 3.05 28.71 -11.48
C SER A 17 3.93 27.47 -11.42
N SER A 18 4.07 26.89 -10.22
CA SER A 18 4.46 25.49 -10.11
C SER A 18 3.25 24.65 -10.54
N PRO A 19 3.30 23.92 -11.67
CA PRO A 19 2.22 23.00 -12.01
C PRO A 19 2.13 22.00 -10.86
N SER A 20 0.97 21.95 -10.19
CA SER A 20 0.66 20.87 -9.27
C SER A 20 0.74 19.58 -10.09
N ALA A 21 1.81 18.82 -9.90
CA ALA A 21 1.94 17.48 -10.43
C ALA A 21 0.82 16.66 -9.78
N HIS A 22 -0.32 16.61 -10.44
CA HIS A 22 -1.35 15.64 -10.13
C HIS A 22 -0.71 14.30 -10.45
N ALA A 23 -0.41 13.52 -9.41
CA ALA A 23 -0.01 12.14 -9.59
C ALA A 23 -1.11 11.48 -10.41
N ALA A 24 -0.81 11.12 -11.66
CA ALA A 24 -1.74 10.34 -12.47
C ALA A 24 -2.11 9.09 -11.66
N GLY A 25 -3.40 8.80 -11.55
CA GLY A 25 -3.86 7.59 -10.88
C GLY A 25 -3.27 6.36 -11.57
N THR A 26 -3.09 5.27 -10.81
CA THR A 26 -2.63 3.99 -11.36
C THR A 26 -3.56 3.52 -12.48
N SER A 27 -3.00 3.28 -13.67
CA SER A 27 -3.75 2.73 -14.80
C SER A 27 -4.15 1.27 -14.55
N PRO A 28 -5.22 0.77 -15.21
CA PRO A 28 -5.58 -0.65 -15.20
C PRO A 28 -4.40 -1.60 -15.50
N GLN A 29 -3.54 -1.22 -16.44
CA GLN A 29 -2.39 -2.02 -16.85
C GLN A 29 -1.31 -2.05 -15.77
N GLU A 30 -1.04 -0.93 -15.10
CA GLU A 30 -0.11 -0.88 -13.96
C GLU A 30 -0.64 -1.68 -12.77
N ALA A 31 -1.93 -1.58 -12.47
CA ALA A 31 -2.57 -2.37 -11.43
C ALA A 31 -2.47 -3.87 -11.74
N SER A 32 -2.70 -4.28 -12.99
CA SER A 32 -2.56 -5.67 -13.42
C SER A 32 -1.14 -6.18 -13.23
N ARG A 33 -0.15 -5.42 -13.70
CA ARG A 33 1.27 -5.81 -13.56
C ARG A 33 1.69 -5.94 -12.10
N PHE A 34 1.21 -5.04 -11.24
CA PHE A 34 1.44 -5.12 -9.81
C PHE A 34 0.84 -6.42 -9.23
N LEU A 35 -0.41 -6.72 -9.55
CA LEU A 35 -1.08 -7.94 -9.09
C LEU A 35 -0.42 -9.22 -9.60
N ASP A 36 -0.02 -9.26 -10.87
CA ASP A 36 0.70 -10.41 -11.46
C ASP A 36 2.02 -10.67 -10.74
N THR A 37 2.77 -9.60 -10.46
CA THR A 37 4.05 -9.69 -9.76
C THR A 37 3.85 -10.21 -8.33
N LEU A 38 2.90 -9.62 -7.59
CA LEU A 38 2.57 -10.02 -6.23
C LEU A 38 2.10 -11.48 -6.16
N ALA A 39 1.20 -11.88 -7.09
CA ALA A 39 0.72 -13.25 -7.18
C ALA A 39 1.84 -14.24 -7.52
N GLY A 40 2.75 -13.87 -8.42
CA GLY A 40 3.93 -14.67 -8.74
C GLY A 40 4.79 -14.95 -7.50
N TYR A 41 5.08 -13.92 -6.69
CA TYR A 41 5.81 -14.11 -5.44
C TYR A 41 5.07 -15.00 -4.46
N ALA A 42 3.77 -14.77 -4.26
CA ALA A 42 2.96 -15.59 -3.36
C ALA A 42 2.95 -17.06 -3.81
N LEU A 43 2.71 -17.34 -5.10
CA LEU A 43 2.70 -18.70 -5.64
C LEU A 43 4.05 -19.40 -5.50
N ASN A 44 5.16 -18.68 -5.70
CA ASN A 44 6.51 -19.24 -5.50
C ASN A 44 6.74 -19.66 -4.05
N VAL A 45 6.32 -18.84 -3.08
CA VAL A 45 6.39 -19.18 -1.66
C VAL A 45 5.53 -20.40 -1.35
N LEU A 46 4.27 -20.37 -1.76
CA LEU A 46 3.29 -21.41 -1.43
C LEU A 46 3.62 -22.78 -2.05
N ARG A 47 4.24 -22.80 -3.23
CA ARG A 47 4.62 -24.02 -3.94
C ARG A 47 6.00 -24.56 -3.57
N SER A 48 6.81 -23.79 -2.84
CA SER A 48 8.19 -24.19 -2.51
C SER A 48 8.22 -25.41 -1.60
N ARG A 49 8.81 -26.50 -2.08
CA ARG A 49 9.02 -27.74 -1.29
C ARG A 49 10.18 -27.64 -0.30
N GLU A 50 10.97 -26.57 -0.40
CA GLU A 50 12.15 -26.34 0.44
C GLU A 50 11.80 -25.61 1.74
N LEU A 51 10.64 -24.94 1.79
CA LEU A 51 10.21 -24.16 2.94
C LEU A 51 9.33 -24.99 3.88
N THR A 52 9.54 -24.82 5.18
CA THR A 52 8.59 -25.30 6.20
C THR A 52 7.29 -24.50 6.14
N LEU A 53 6.24 -24.99 6.81
CA LEU A 53 4.97 -24.25 6.90
C LEU A 53 5.19 -22.89 7.56
N GLU A 54 5.95 -22.83 8.65
CA GLU A 54 6.27 -21.61 9.38
C GLU A 54 7.00 -20.59 8.49
N GLU A 55 7.96 -21.04 7.68
CA GLU A 55 8.67 -20.17 6.75
C GLU A 55 7.76 -19.64 5.64
N ARG A 56 6.82 -20.46 5.15
CA ARG A 56 5.81 -20.02 4.18
C ARG A 56 4.88 -18.98 4.79
N GLU A 57 4.35 -19.26 5.98
CA GLU A 57 3.49 -18.33 6.71
C GLU A 57 4.20 -16.99 6.91
N GLU A 58 5.45 -17.02 7.36
CA GLU A 58 6.25 -15.81 7.60
C GLU A 58 6.48 -15.00 6.32
N ARG A 59 6.84 -15.66 5.20
CA ARG A 59 7.02 -14.98 3.92
C ARG A 59 5.71 -14.40 3.38
N VAL A 60 4.60 -15.12 3.50
CA VAL A 60 3.27 -14.60 3.13
C VAL A 60 2.89 -13.43 4.02
N ARG A 61 3.17 -13.49 5.32
CA ARG A 61 2.92 -12.41 6.28
C ARG A 61 3.64 -11.14 5.86
N SER A 62 4.91 -11.23 5.46
CA SER A 62 5.69 -10.10 4.94
C SER A 62 5.13 -9.57 3.63
N LEU A 63 4.78 -10.44 2.67
CA LEU A 63 4.13 -10.01 1.43
C LEU A 63 2.84 -9.21 1.70
N LEU A 64 2.01 -9.64 2.65
CA LEU A 64 0.80 -8.91 3.03
C LEU A 64 1.13 -7.57 3.70
N ALA A 65 2.10 -7.54 4.61
CA ALA A 65 2.50 -6.32 5.32
C ALA A 65 3.06 -5.24 4.37
N ASP A 66 3.82 -5.66 3.35
CA ASP A 66 4.51 -4.74 2.45
C ASP A 66 3.62 -4.22 1.31
N ASN A 67 2.61 -5.00 0.91
CA ASN A 67 1.83 -4.72 -0.31
C ASN A 67 0.40 -4.24 -0.04
N PHE A 68 -0.07 -4.24 1.21
CA PHE A 68 -1.41 -3.79 1.56
C PHE A 68 -1.36 -2.49 2.36
N ASP A 69 -2.26 -1.55 2.08
CA ASP A 69 -2.45 -0.34 2.87
C ASP A 69 -3.22 -0.66 4.17
N LEU A 70 -2.58 -1.44 5.06
CA LEU A 70 -3.11 -1.83 6.36
C LEU A 70 -3.56 -0.62 7.21
N PRO A 71 -2.85 0.54 7.20
CA PRO A 71 -3.33 1.74 7.89
C PRO A 71 -4.69 2.22 7.37
N ARG A 72 -4.89 2.28 6.05
CA ARG A 72 -6.16 2.70 5.44
C ARG A 72 -7.25 1.68 5.67
N ILE A 73 -6.96 0.39 5.46
CA ILE A 73 -7.91 -0.70 5.67
C ILE A 73 -8.34 -0.73 7.15
N GLY A 74 -7.40 -0.66 8.08
CA GLY A 74 -7.70 -0.63 9.51
C GLY A 74 -8.57 0.56 9.88
N ARG A 75 -8.22 1.77 9.41
CA ARG A 75 -9.05 2.96 9.62
C ARG A 75 -10.47 2.77 9.07
N PHE A 76 -10.60 2.16 7.90
CA PHE A 76 -11.89 1.86 7.28
C PHE A 76 -12.69 0.87 8.12
N VAL A 77 -12.06 -0.21 8.58
CA VAL A 77 -12.68 -1.24 9.45
C VAL A 77 -13.13 -0.65 10.79
N LEU A 78 -12.34 0.23 11.41
CA LEU A 78 -12.71 0.87 12.68
C LEU A 78 -13.90 1.85 12.53
N GLY A 79 -14.12 2.35 11.32
CA GLY A 79 -15.27 3.18 10.99
C GLY A 79 -15.33 4.48 11.80
N ARG A 80 -16.52 4.79 12.33
CA ARG A 80 -16.78 6.06 13.05
C ARG A 80 -15.89 6.24 14.28
N SER A 81 -15.56 5.14 14.96
CA SER A 81 -14.74 5.14 16.19
C SER A 81 -13.31 5.64 15.95
N TRP A 82 -12.82 5.62 14.70
CA TRP A 82 -11.53 6.24 14.36
C TRP A 82 -11.48 7.73 14.66
N ARG A 83 -12.60 8.45 14.50
CA ARG A 83 -12.66 9.91 14.68
C ARG A 83 -12.55 10.31 16.15
N SER A 84 -13.08 9.50 17.06
CA SER A 84 -13.10 9.77 18.50
C SER A 84 -11.93 9.14 19.26
N ALA A 85 -11.13 8.28 18.61
CA ALA A 85 -9.96 7.68 19.22
C ALA A 85 -8.85 8.73 19.44
N SER A 86 -8.18 8.65 20.59
CA SER A 86 -6.91 9.36 20.83
C SER A 86 -5.82 8.86 19.88
N ASP A 87 -4.77 9.66 19.68
CA ASP A 87 -3.68 9.27 18.79
C ASP A 87 -2.92 8.03 19.29
N LYS A 88 -2.82 7.87 20.62
CA LYS A 88 -2.30 6.64 21.24
C LYS A 88 -3.16 5.43 20.89
N GLN A 89 -4.49 5.55 20.95
CA GLN A 89 -5.40 4.47 20.57
C GLN A 89 -5.33 4.15 19.08
N LYS A 90 -5.25 5.17 18.21
CA LYS A 90 -5.11 4.97 16.76
C LYS A 90 -3.83 4.22 16.41
N SER A 91 -2.70 4.64 16.99
CA SER A 91 -1.40 4.01 16.77
C SER A 91 -1.40 2.55 17.24
N GLU A 92 -1.89 2.30 18.45
CA GLU A 92 -1.94 0.95 19.00
C GLU A 92 -2.91 0.05 18.23
N TYR A 93 -4.08 0.59 17.86
CA TYR A 93 -5.03 -0.12 17.01
C TYR A 93 -4.42 -0.50 15.66
N GLN A 94 -3.76 0.42 14.96
CA GLN A 94 -3.16 0.11 13.66
C GLN A 94 -2.08 -0.97 13.76
N ARG A 95 -1.26 -0.91 14.82
CA ARG A 95 -0.24 -1.92 15.08
C ARG A 95 -0.87 -3.31 15.29
N LEU A 96 -1.85 -3.39 16.20
CA LEU A 96 -2.53 -4.65 16.52
C LEU A 96 -3.35 -5.18 15.34
N PHE A 97 -4.04 -4.30 14.61
CA PHE A 97 -4.83 -4.66 13.44
C PHE A 97 -3.94 -5.25 12.34
N GLY A 98 -2.82 -4.59 12.01
CA GLY A 98 -1.90 -5.08 10.99
C GLY A 98 -1.31 -6.45 11.37
N GLN A 99 -0.88 -6.61 12.63
CA GLN A 99 -0.39 -7.89 13.14
C GLN A 99 -1.45 -8.99 13.04
N PHE A 100 -2.66 -8.72 13.51
CA PHE A 100 -3.76 -9.67 13.49
C PHE A 100 -4.12 -10.12 12.07
N VAL A 101 -4.35 -9.17 11.15
CA VAL A 101 -4.77 -9.46 9.78
C VAL A 101 -3.71 -10.29 9.06
N THR A 102 -2.45 -9.86 9.12
CA THR A 102 -1.37 -10.56 8.43
C THR A 102 -1.15 -11.95 9.00
N GLN A 103 -1.22 -12.14 10.32
CA GLN A 103 -1.09 -13.45 10.95
C GLN A 103 -2.24 -14.41 10.57
N VAL A 104 -3.49 -13.92 10.54
CA VAL A 104 -4.65 -14.75 10.17
C VAL A 104 -4.56 -15.21 8.72
N TYR A 105 -4.24 -14.31 7.80
CA TYR A 105 -4.17 -14.67 6.37
C TYR A 105 -2.90 -15.45 6.02
N ALA A 106 -1.78 -15.20 6.69
CA ALA A 106 -0.57 -16.01 6.55
C ALA A 106 -0.85 -17.48 6.87
N LYS A 107 -1.47 -17.77 8.02
CA LYS A 107 -1.86 -19.14 8.41
C LYS A 107 -2.84 -19.78 7.43
N ARG A 108 -3.84 -19.00 7.00
CA ARG A 108 -4.83 -19.49 6.04
C ARG A 108 -4.20 -19.84 4.72
N LEU A 109 -3.29 -19.01 4.20
CA LEU A 109 -2.70 -19.17 2.87
C LEU A 109 -1.48 -20.10 2.85
N GLY A 110 -0.65 -20.11 3.91
CA GLY A 110 0.60 -20.88 3.97
C GLY A 110 0.43 -22.39 3.79
N GLY A 111 -0.74 -22.91 4.14
CA GLY A 111 -1.12 -24.31 3.94
C GLY A 111 -1.69 -24.64 2.55
N TYR A 112 -2.02 -23.65 1.70
CA TYR A 112 -2.54 -23.91 0.36
C TYR A 112 -1.41 -24.28 -0.60
N THR A 113 -1.54 -25.44 -1.24
CA THR A 113 -0.60 -25.91 -2.27
C THR A 113 -1.38 -26.30 -3.52
N GLY A 114 -0.81 -26.06 -4.71
CA GLY A 114 -1.42 -26.47 -5.98
C GLY A 114 -2.36 -25.46 -6.65
N GLU A 115 -2.63 -24.32 -6.01
CA GLU A 115 -3.53 -23.30 -6.55
C GLU A 115 -2.96 -22.54 -7.74
N SER A 116 -3.83 -21.99 -8.58
CA SER A 116 -3.50 -21.09 -9.69
C SER A 116 -4.13 -19.71 -9.49
N PHE A 117 -3.47 -18.67 -10.02
CA PHE A 117 -3.95 -17.30 -9.94
C PHE A 117 -4.16 -16.76 -11.35
N LYS A 118 -5.29 -16.08 -11.58
CA LYS A 118 -5.62 -15.44 -12.86
C LYS A 118 -6.33 -14.11 -12.61
N ILE A 119 -5.82 -13.04 -13.23
CA ILE A 119 -6.51 -11.75 -13.27
C ILE A 119 -7.63 -11.84 -14.31
N ILE A 120 -8.86 -11.51 -13.89
CA ILE A 120 -10.06 -11.54 -14.74
C ILE A 120 -10.41 -10.18 -15.35
N LYS A 121 -10.14 -9.09 -14.62
CA LYS A 121 -10.45 -7.71 -15.01
C LYS A 121 -9.60 -6.73 -14.19
N SER A 122 -9.27 -5.58 -14.76
CA SER A 122 -8.50 -4.52 -14.07
C SER A 122 -8.88 -3.09 -14.46
N ASP A 123 -9.88 -2.96 -15.33
CA ASP A 123 -10.46 -1.72 -15.88
C ASP A 123 -11.80 -1.35 -15.24
#